data_AF-A0A3D1THD3-F1
#
_entry.id   AF-A0A3D1THD3-F1
#
_cell.length_a   1.000
_cell.length_b   1.000
_cell.length_c   1.000
_cell.angle_alpha   90.00
_cell.angle_beta   90.00
_cell.angle_gamma   90.00
#
_symmetry.space_group_name_H-M   'P 1'
#
loop_
_entity.id
_entity.type
_entity.pdbx_description
1 polymer ?
#
loop_
_entity_poly.entity_id
_entity_poly.type
_entity_poly.pdbx_seq_one_letter_code
_entity_poly.pdbx_strand_id
1 'polypeptide(L)' 'IAAYAIGADEGFVYVRAEYPLAVERLQKALEQARAMGLLGHNILGRGFHFDLDIRMGSGAFVCGEETA' A
#
# COMPACT_ATOMS: atom_id res chain seq x y z
N ILE A 1 0.25 -4.69 9.51
CA ILE A 1 0.02 -4.62 10.98
C ILE A 1 -0.72 -3.35 11.36
N ALA A 2 -0.27 -2.17 10.95
CA ALA A 2 -0.98 -0.91 11.22
C ALA A 2 -2.46 -0.96 10.80
N ALA A 3 -2.75 -1.41 9.57
CA ALA A 3 -4.11 -1.57 9.07
C ALA A 3 -5.00 -2.48 9.93
N TYR A 4 -4.44 -3.58 10.44
CA TYR A 4 -5.15 -4.49 11.34
C TYR A 4 -5.45 -3.84 12.70
N ALA A 5 -4.54 -3.02 13.22
CA ALA A 5 -4.73 -2.32 14.49
C ALA A 5 -5.82 -1.23 14.41
N ILE A 6 -5.96 -0.58 13.24
CA ILE A 6 -6.95 0.47 13.02
C ILE A 6 -8.25 -0.03 12.36
N GLY A 7 -8.30 -1.30 11.95
CA GLY A 7 -9.44 -1.87 11.23
C GLY A 7 -9.62 -1.31 9.81
N ALA A 8 -8.54 -0.90 9.15
CA ALA A 8 -8.60 -0.38 7.78
C ALA A 8 -8.62 -1.52 6.75
N ASP A 9 -9.50 -1.38 5.77
CA ASP A 9 -9.67 -2.30 4.64
C ASP A 9 -8.79 -1.92 3.43
N GLU A 10 -8.35 -0.66 3.37
CA GLU A 10 -7.55 -0.13 2.27
C GLU A 10 -6.40 0.73 2.81
N GLY A 11 -5.25 0.66 2.13
CA GLY A 11 -4.07 1.45 2.44
C GLY A 11 -3.45 2.05 1.19
N PHE A 12 -2.86 3.23 1.34
CA PHE A 12 -2.12 3.88 0.27
C PHE A 12 -0.67 4.09 0.69
N VAL A 13 0.25 3.68 -0.17
CA VAL A 13 1.69 3.95 -0.01
C VAL A 13 2.08 5.01 -1.00
N TYR A 14 2.41 6.20 -0.49
CA TYR A 14 2.93 7.28 -1.28
C TYR A 14 4.43 7.13 -1.47
N VAL A 15 4.87 7.03 -2.73
CA VAL A 15 6.30 6.95 -3.08
C VAL A 15 6.65 8.14 -3.95
N ARG A 16 7.76 8.81 -3.62
CA ARG A 16 8.32 9.87 -4.46
C ARG A 16 8.75 9.31 -5.81
N ALA A 17 8.33 9.95 -6.90
CA ALA A 17 8.65 9.51 -8.26
C ALA A 17 10.16 9.57 -8.58
N GLU A 18 10.96 10.30 -7.79
CA GLU A 18 12.41 10.33 -7.95
C GLU A 18 13.12 8.97 -7.70
N TYR A 19 12.42 7.96 -7.16
CA TYR A 19 12.97 6.63 -6.88
C TYR A 19 12.28 5.51 -7.67
N PRO A 20 12.48 5.42 -9.01
CA PRO A 20 11.78 4.45 -9.86
C PRO A 20 12.06 2.98 -9.47
N LEU A 21 13.26 2.70 -8.98
CA LEU A 21 13.63 1.35 -8.53
C LEU A 21 12.95 0.94 -7.22
N ALA A 22 12.65 1.90 -6.34
CA ALA A 22 11.93 1.63 -5.10
C ALA A 22 10.46 1.30 -5.40
N VAL A 23 9.86 2.02 -6.34
CA VAL A 23 8.50 1.76 -6.83
C VAL A 23 8.39 0.36 -7.42
N GLU A 24 9.30 -0.04 -8.33
CA GLU A 24 9.25 -1.36 -8.95
C GLU A 24 9.38 -2.49 -7.90
N ARG A 25 10.26 -2.30 -6.91
CA ARG A 25 10.44 -3.27 -5.83
C ARG A 25 9.21 -3.35 -4.92
N LEU A 26 8.61 -2.22 -4.59
CA LEU A 26 7.38 -2.18 -3.80
C LEU A 26 6.24 -2.85 -4.56
N GLN A 27 6.09 -2.59 -5.85
CA GLN A 27 5.06 -3.20 -6.68
C GLN A 27 5.21 -4.73 -6.70
N LYS A 28 6.43 -5.23 -6.96
CA LYS A 28 6.74 -6.67 -6.89
C LYS A 28 6.43 -7.26 -5.51
N ALA A 29 6.78 -6.56 -4.43
CA ALA A 29 6.51 -7.02 -3.08
C ALA A 29 5.00 -7.09 -2.77
N LEU A 30 4.21 -6.14 -3.27
CA LEU A 30 2.74 -6.17 -3.13
C LEU A 30 2.12 -7.31 -3.93
N GLU A 31 2.58 -7.56 -5.15
CA GLU A 31 2.13 -8.69 -5.95
C GLU A 31 2.44 -10.02 -5.26
N GLN A 32 3.65 -10.17 -4.72
CA GLN A 32 4.04 -11.34 -3.94
C GLN A 32 3.18 -11.51 -2.69
N ALA A 33 2.93 -10.42 -1.95
CA ALA A 33 2.09 -10.47 -0.76
C ALA A 33 0.62 -10.81 -1.09
N ARG A 34 0.08 -10.31 -2.21
CA ARG A 34 -1.24 -10.72 -2.71
C ARG A 34 -1.26 -12.20 -3.10
N ALA A 35 -0.24 -12.68 -3.82
CA ALA A 35 -0.12 -14.09 -4.20
C ALA A 35 0.02 -15.03 -2.99
N MET A 36 0.65 -14.57 -1.92
CA MET A 36 0.78 -15.29 -0.64
C MET A 36 -0.47 -15.18 0.26
N GLY A 37 -1.49 -14.40 -0.14
CA GLY A 37 -2.68 -14.18 0.69
C GLY A 37 -2.43 -13.33 1.95
N LEU A 38 -1.38 -12.51 1.92
CA LEU A 38 -1.04 -11.54 2.96
C LEU A 38 -1.65 -10.15 2.71
N LEU A 39 -2.10 -9.90 1.48
CA LEU A 39 -2.82 -8.72 1.01
C LEU A 39 -4.00 -9.17 0.15
N GLY A 40 -5.06 -8.37 0.11
CA GLY A 40 -6.30 -8.65 -0.58
C GLY A 40 -7.39 -9.17 0.35
N HIS A 41 -8.20 -10.09 -0.16
CA HIS A 41 -9.42 -10.54 0.50
C HIS A 41 -9.14 -11.76 1.39
N ASN A 42 -9.65 -11.74 2.63
CA ASN A 42 -9.58 -12.83 3.59
C ASN A 42 -8.14 -13.26 3.94
N ILE A 43 -7.33 -12.29 4.36
CA ILE A 43 -5.94 -12.47 4.76
C ILE A 43 -5.85 -13.53 5.86
N LEU A 44 -5.06 -14.57 5.60
CA LEU A 44 -4.83 -15.71 6.49
C LEU A 44 -6.12 -16.42 6.97
N GLY A 45 -7.23 -16.32 6.23
CA GLY A 45 -8.49 -16.98 6.58
C GLY A 45 -9.18 -16.41 7.83
N ARG A 46 -8.79 -15.21 8.29
CA ARG A 46 -9.33 -14.58 9.50
C ARG A 46 -10.51 -13.63 9.25
N GLY A 47 -11.02 -13.55 8.01
CA GLY A 47 -12.08 -12.61 7.63
C GLY A 47 -11.62 -11.14 7.65
N PHE A 48 -10.31 -10.91 7.63
CA PHE A 48 -9.74 -9.57 7.52
C PHE A 48 -9.38 -9.30 6.06
N HIS A 49 -9.80 -8.15 5.57
CA HIS A 49 -9.59 -7.72 4.20
C HIS A 49 -8.69 -6.48 4.28
N PHE A 50 -7.60 -6.49 3.51
CA PHE A 50 -6.74 -5.33 3.44
C PHE A 50 -6.04 -5.30 2.10
N ASP A 51 -6.28 -4.26 1.31
CA ASP A 51 -5.56 -4.04 0.06
C ASP A 51 -4.68 -2.79 0.15
N LEU A 52 -3.61 -2.75 -0.64
CA LEU A 52 -2.65 -1.67 -0.58
C LEU A 52 -2.24 -1.23 -1.99
N ASP A 53 -2.36 0.07 -2.25
CA ASP A 53 -2.11 0.67 -3.55
C ASP A 53 -0.94 1.66 -3.48
N ILE A 54 -0.12 1.70 -4.54
CA ILE A 54 1.04 2.61 -4.61
C ILE A 54 0.63 3.86 -5.37
N ARG A 55 0.67 5.01 -4.70
CA ARG A 55 0.50 6.32 -5.33
C ARG A 55 1.86 6.94 -5.57
N MET A 56 2.18 7.19 -6.83
CA MET A 56 3.42 7.86 -7.21
C MET A 56 3.22 9.37 -7.22
N GLY A 57 3.97 10.06 -6.38
CA GLY A 57 4.01 11.50 -6.34
C GLY A 57 4.78 12.08 -7.52
N SER A 58 4.08 12.56 -8.55
CA SER A 58 4.69 13.27 -9.68
C SER A 58 5.02 14.71 -9.27
N GLY A 59 6.04 14.92 -8.45
CA GLY A 59 6.61 16.24 -8.18
C GLY A 59 5.64 17.31 -7.65
N ALA A 60 4.52 16.95 -7.03
CA ALA A 60 3.67 17.91 -6.34
C ALA A 60 4.24 18.12 -4.93
N PHE A 61 4.87 19.28 -4.74
CA PHE A 61 5.37 19.82 -3.48
C PHE A 61 4.23 20.18 -2.49
N VAL A 62 3.04 19.61 -2.67
CA VAL A 62 1.83 19.81 -1.86
C VAL A 62 1.11 18.46 -1.80
N CYS A 63 0.44 18.16 -0.69
CA CYS A 63 -0.03 16.83 -0.24
C CYS A 63 0.94 16.08 0.70
N GLY A 64 1.82 16.82 1.38
CA GLY A 64 2.38 16.41 2.67
C GLY A 64 1.63 17.00 3.87
N GLU A 65 0.45 17.58 3.64
CA GLU A 65 -0.46 18.03 4.70
C GLU A 65 -1.69 17.13 4.74
N GLU A 66 -1.99 16.70 5.95
CA GLU A 66 -3.05 15.81 6.41
C GLU A 66 -4.46 16.39 6.12
N THR A 67 -4.83 16.71 4.87
CA THR A 67 -6.21 17.15 4.56
C THR A 67 -6.68 17.13 3.09
N ALA A 68 -6.00 16.46 2.15
CA ALA A 68 -6.45 16.42 0.75
C ALA A 68 -6.81 15.01 0.25
#